data_AF-A0A2H6GSH5-F1
#
_entry.id   AF-A0A2H6GSH5-F1
#
_cell.length_a   1.000
_cell.length_b   1.000
_cell.length_c   1.000
_cell.angle_alpha   90.00
_cell.angle_beta   90.00
_cell.angle_gamma   90.00
#
_symmetry.space_group_name_H-M   'P 1'
#
loop_
_entity.id
_entity.type
_entity.pdbx_description
1 polymer ?
#
loop_
_entity_poly.entity_id
_entity_poly.type
_entity_poly.pdbx_seq_one_letter_code
_entity_poly.pdbx_strand_id
1 'polypeptide(L)'
;MEQVETEEPITRKCPRVEHEPIAGAGIWGNGIGRGKFAYAEYMAWLKKRCDSEYSFGLGVFGALEAGDSKTVTYEWDGYGIGPQIGLKRNWTYTDKHNMIRAQQIQLKARLVWEHNYGESSVSGYKMSQDSLKLGIYTEYVREMNDKWLGILTAEGWHALDRSIDSTWSGDEPSNRNQIVLGAYGQYRFNDTWQTRFGGGPFYQGWDDMYGLHLRAELRWKEIIMIGPYVNLFPFGKSSTYDGVPTSDLQTIGAFVRLEAGPIIRNLDKKRRENRVVKIDNSEGYLVESKTSDDS
;
A
#
# COMPACT_ATOMS: atom_id res chain seq x y z
N MET A 1 -51.64 28.31 9.99
CA MET A 1 -50.57 27.64 10.77
C MET A 1 -50.21 26.39 10.01
N GLU A 2 -49.22 26.50 9.12
CA GLU A 2 -48.63 25.32 8.49
C GLU A 2 -47.80 24.59 9.53
N GLN A 3 -48.09 23.29 9.70
CA GLN A 3 -47.26 22.40 10.48
C GLN A 3 -45.93 22.25 9.76
N VAL A 4 -44.86 22.75 10.38
CA VAL A 4 -43.49 22.47 9.96
C VAL A 4 -43.25 21.00 10.26
N GLU A 5 -43.17 20.17 9.21
CA GLU A 5 -42.62 18.82 9.29
C GLU A 5 -41.19 18.93 9.83
N THR A 6 -41.00 18.55 11.10
CA THR A 6 -39.68 18.29 11.64
C THR A 6 -39.17 17.04 10.95
N GLU A 7 -38.36 17.22 9.91
CA GLU A 7 -37.52 16.16 9.35
C GLU A 7 -36.67 15.57 10.49
N GLU A 8 -36.95 14.32 10.86
CA GLU A 8 -36.11 13.58 11.78
C GLU A 8 -34.67 13.59 11.24
N PRO A 9 -33.65 13.89 12.08
CA PRO A 9 -32.28 13.86 11.62
C PRO A 9 -31.97 12.45 11.18
N ILE A 10 -31.68 12.28 9.88
CA ILE A 10 -31.16 11.04 9.30
C ILE A 10 -29.88 10.70 10.07
N THR A 11 -30.02 9.93 11.15
CA THR A 11 -28.93 9.36 11.91
C THR A 11 -28.40 8.19 11.09
N ARG A 12 -27.77 8.53 9.95
CA ARG A 12 -27.02 7.59 9.12
C ARG A 12 -25.97 6.95 10.01
N LYS A 13 -26.25 5.74 10.51
CA LYS A 13 -25.34 4.90 11.29
C LYS A 13 -24.01 4.87 10.55
N CYS A 14 -22.97 5.43 11.16
CA CYS A 14 -21.62 5.32 10.60
C CYS A 14 -21.25 3.83 10.63
N PRO A 15 -20.76 3.25 9.52
CA PRO A 15 -20.29 1.88 9.56
C PRO A 15 -19.11 1.83 10.54
N ARG A 16 -19.23 0.99 11.58
CA ARG A 16 -18.17 0.76 12.56
C ARG A 16 -16.93 0.10 11.94
N VAL A 17 -17.07 -0.39 10.70
CA VAL A 17 -16.04 -1.04 9.91
C VAL A 17 -15.91 -0.32 8.58
N GLU A 18 -14.70 0.14 8.27
CA GLU A 18 -14.33 0.61 6.94
C GLU A 18 -13.62 -0.52 6.19
N HIS A 19 -14.16 -0.90 5.02
CA HIS A 19 -13.64 -1.98 4.21
C HIS A 19 -12.68 -1.43 3.14
N GLU A 20 -11.47 -1.96 3.07
CA GLU A 20 -10.46 -1.52 2.12
C GLU A 20 -9.95 -2.73 1.32
N PRO A 21 -10.68 -3.16 0.28
CA PRO A 21 -10.16 -4.09 -0.70
C PRO A 21 -9.28 -3.35 -1.71
N ILE A 22 -8.12 -3.93 -1.96
CA ILE A 22 -7.12 -3.48 -2.93
C ILE A 22 -6.72 -4.70 -3.76
N ALA A 23 -6.61 -4.54 -5.06
CA ALA A 23 -6.03 -5.56 -5.93
C ALA A 23 -5.13 -4.90 -6.96
N GLY A 24 -4.06 -5.55 -7.37
CA GLY A 24 -3.19 -5.05 -8.41
C GLY A 24 -2.54 -6.18 -9.19
N ALA A 25 -2.13 -5.86 -10.40
CA ALA A 25 -1.35 -6.75 -11.25
C ALA A 25 -0.41 -5.93 -12.12
N GLY A 26 0.64 -6.56 -12.60
CA GLY A 26 1.59 -5.89 -13.47
C GLY A 26 2.54 -6.84 -14.15
N ILE A 27 3.36 -6.25 -15.00
CA ILE A 27 4.41 -6.91 -15.76
C ILE A 27 5.69 -6.11 -15.63
N TRP A 28 6.82 -6.79 -15.79
CA TRP A 28 8.13 -6.17 -15.84
C TRP A 28 9.07 -6.92 -16.76
N GLY A 29 10.13 -6.23 -17.18
CA GLY A 29 11.24 -6.83 -17.89
C GLY A 29 12.49 -5.98 -17.81
N ASN A 30 13.62 -6.64 -17.99
CA ASN A 30 14.94 -6.05 -18.16
C ASN A 30 15.72 -6.87 -19.24
N GLY A 31 17.04 -6.72 -19.32
CA GLY A 31 17.84 -7.47 -20.29
C GLY A 31 18.00 -8.96 -19.94
N ILE A 32 17.88 -9.33 -18.67
CA ILE A 32 18.14 -10.69 -18.17
C ILE A 32 16.89 -11.53 -17.90
N GLY A 33 15.73 -10.90 -17.74
CA GLY A 33 14.50 -11.58 -17.37
C GLY A 33 13.24 -10.75 -17.61
N ARG A 34 12.11 -11.39 -17.40
CA ARG A 34 10.79 -10.75 -17.39
C ARG A 34 9.87 -11.50 -16.44
N GLY A 35 8.81 -10.83 -16.02
CA GLY A 35 7.82 -11.44 -15.16
C GLY A 35 6.52 -10.70 -15.11
N LYS A 36 5.58 -11.31 -14.39
CA LYS A 36 4.26 -10.79 -14.06
C LYS A 36 4.02 -11.01 -12.57
N PHE A 37 3.23 -10.13 -11.99
CA PHE A 37 2.81 -10.24 -10.60
C PHE A 37 1.35 -9.86 -10.46
N ALA A 38 0.71 -10.38 -9.43
CA ALA A 38 -0.59 -9.95 -8.96
C ALA A 38 -0.61 -9.97 -7.44
N TYR A 39 -1.44 -9.12 -6.83
CA TYR A 39 -1.70 -9.15 -5.41
C TYR A 39 -3.12 -8.71 -5.11
N ALA A 40 -3.62 -9.16 -3.98
CA ALA A 40 -4.86 -8.71 -3.40
C ALA A 40 -4.67 -8.50 -1.90
N GLU A 41 -5.25 -7.44 -1.40
CA GLU A 41 -5.22 -7.08 0.01
C GLU A 41 -6.64 -6.70 0.43
N TYR A 42 -7.06 -7.15 1.61
CA TYR A 42 -8.28 -6.68 2.23
C TYR A 42 -7.99 -6.28 3.68
N MET A 43 -8.47 -5.11 4.08
CA MET A 43 -8.45 -4.63 5.47
C MET A 43 -9.85 -4.22 5.94
N ALA A 44 -10.23 -4.72 7.11
CA ALA A 44 -11.41 -4.28 7.85
C ALA A 44 -10.96 -3.36 9.00
N TRP A 45 -11.15 -2.05 8.83
CA TRP A 45 -10.77 -1.01 9.78
C TRP A 45 -11.90 -0.74 10.78
N LEU A 46 -11.74 -1.25 12.00
CA LEU A 46 -12.65 -1.12 13.13
C LEU A 46 -12.45 0.22 13.84
N LYS A 47 -13.53 1.00 13.94
CA LYS A 47 -13.57 2.25 14.70
C LYS A 47 -14.29 2.04 16.02
N LYS A 48 -13.67 2.43 17.13
CA LYS A 48 -14.28 2.37 18.47
C LYS A 48 -15.57 3.20 18.53
N ARG A 49 -15.57 4.35 17.87
CA ARG A 49 -16.69 5.30 17.78
C ARG A 49 -16.64 6.02 16.43
N CYS A 50 -17.77 6.58 16.01
CA CYS A 50 -17.92 7.22 14.70
C CYS A 50 -17.00 8.45 14.51
N ASP A 51 -16.60 9.09 15.61
CA ASP A 51 -15.70 10.24 15.72
C ASP A 51 -14.23 9.85 15.94
N SER A 52 -13.92 8.56 16.10
CA SER A 52 -12.56 8.16 16.41
C SER A 52 -11.62 8.47 15.24
N GLU A 53 -10.55 9.19 15.54
CA GLU A 53 -9.43 9.36 14.60
C GLU A 53 -8.73 8.02 14.34
N TYR A 54 -8.78 7.09 15.30
CA TYR A 54 -8.07 5.83 15.27
C TYR A 54 -8.95 4.70 14.75
N SER A 55 -8.33 3.79 14.01
CA SER A 55 -8.95 2.55 13.55
C SER A 55 -7.95 1.41 13.65
N PHE A 56 -8.39 0.31 14.24
CA PHE A 56 -7.62 -0.93 14.26
C PHE A 56 -8.06 -1.80 13.09
N GLY A 57 -7.12 -2.40 12.38
CA GLY A 57 -7.38 -3.16 11.16
C GLY A 57 -7.05 -4.63 11.33
N LEU A 58 -7.92 -5.50 10.79
CA LEU A 58 -7.63 -6.91 10.57
C LEU A 58 -7.87 -7.24 9.10
N GLY A 59 -7.05 -8.10 8.53
CA GLY A 59 -7.11 -8.35 7.10
C GLY A 59 -6.30 -9.54 6.63
N VAL A 60 -6.29 -9.69 5.31
CA VAL A 60 -5.54 -10.72 4.59
C VAL A 60 -4.81 -10.10 3.41
N PHE A 61 -3.65 -10.65 3.11
CA PHE A 61 -2.83 -10.30 1.97
C PHE A 61 -2.52 -11.56 1.18
N GLY A 62 -2.52 -11.45 -0.15
CA GLY A 62 -2.10 -12.50 -1.05
C GLY A 62 -1.36 -11.92 -2.25
N ALA A 63 -0.38 -12.66 -2.76
CA ALA A 63 0.40 -12.30 -3.93
C ALA A 63 0.69 -13.54 -4.80
N LEU A 64 0.87 -13.30 -6.09
CA LEU A 64 1.28 -14.26 -7.09
C LEU A 64 2.39 -13.62 -7.92
N GLU A 65 3.40 -14.39 -8.28
CA GLU A 65 4.44 -14.00 -9.22
C GLU A 65 4.77 -15.12 -10.17
N ALA A 66 5.24 -14.77 -11.36
CA ALA A 66 5.80 -15.70 -12.31
C ALA A 66 6.73 -14.97 -13.27
N GLY A 67 7.73 -15.67 -13.80
CA GLY A 67 8.65 -15.09 -14.76
C GLY A 67 9.58 -16.11 -15.38
N ASP A 68 10.38 -15.61 -16.33
CA ASP A 68 11.36 -16.38 -17.07
C ASP A 68 12.64 -15.58 -17.31
N SER A 69 13.75 -16.31 -17.33
CA SER A 69 15.05 -15.78 -17.72
C SER A 69 15.12 -15.64 -19.24
N LYS A 70 15.77 -14.57 -19.70
CA LYS A 70 16.07 -14.34 -21.12
C LYS A 70 17.43 -14.90 -21.53
N THR A 71 18.26 -15.28 -20.56
CA THR A 71 19.64 -15.72 -20.78
C THR A 71 19.81 -17.23 -20.64
N VAL A 72 18.97 -17.86 -19.83
CA VAL A 72 18.94 -19.31 -19.63
C VAL A 72 17.51 -19.82 -19.68
N THR A 73 17.34 -21.13 -19.94
CA THR A 73 16.03 -21.79 -19.94
C THR A 73 15.57 -22.02 -18.50
N TYR A 74 15.30 -20.95 -17.75
CA TYR A 74 14.83 -21.01 -16.37
C TYR A 74 13.54 -20.22 -16.22
N GLU A 75 12.53 -20.84 -15.63
CA GLU A 75 11.24 -20.25 -15.33
C GLU A 75 10.94 -20.40 -13.85
N TRP A 76 10.17 -19.48 -13.30
CA TRP A 76 9.73 -19.55 -11.91
C TRP A 76 8.30 -19.06 -11.74
N ASP A 77 7.66 -19.55 -10.69
CA ASP A 77 6.43 -19.02 -10.15
C ASP A 77 6.47 -19.00 -8.63
N GLY A 78 5.54 -18.26 -8.04
CA GLY A 78 5.43 -18.17 -6.61
C GLY A 78 4.11 -17.59 -6.19
N TYR A 79 3.77 -17.86 -4.94
CA TYR A 79 2.62 -17.26 -4.30
C TYR A 79 2.90 -17.00 -2.83
N GLY A 80 2.20 -16.03 -2.28
CA GLY A 80 2.24 -15.75 -0.85
C GLY A 80 0.85 -15.46 -0.33
N ILE A 81 0.56 -15.89 0.89
CA ILE A 81 -0.69 -15.58 1.56
C ILE A 81 -0.48 -15.44 3.06
N GLY A 82 -1.21 -14.53 3.68
CA GLY A 82 -1.22 -14.49 5.13
C GLY A 82 -2.07 -13.38 5.74
N PRO A 83 -2.24 -13.44 7.07
CA PRO A 83 -2.95 -12.42 7.82
C PRO A 83 -2.17 -11.11 7.88
N GLN A 84 -2.91 -10.03 8.09
CA GLN A 84 -2.34 -8.73 8.41
C GLN A 84 -3.18 -7.99 9.44
N ILE A 85 -2.50 -7.14 10.21
CA ILE A 85 -3.09 -6.24 11.18
C ILE A 85 -2.64 -4.82 10.88
N GLY A 86 -3.39 -3.83 11.36
CA GLY A 86 -2.98 -2.45 11.17
C GLY A 86 -3.51 -1.47 12.20
N LEU A 87 -2.88 -0.31 12.23
CA LEU A 87 -3.34 0.86 12.96
C LEU A 87 -3.40 2.02 11.98
N LYS A 88 -4.53 2.72 11.93
CA LYS A 88 -4.74 3.90 11.10
C LYS A 88 -5.18 5.05 11.97
N ARG A 89 -4.61 6.24 11.75
CA ARG A 89 -5.07 7.49 12.34
C ARG A 89 -5.40 8.46 11.22
N ASN A 90 -6.58 9.06 11.30
CA ASN A 90 -7.08 10.08 10.38
C ASN A 90 -7.50 11.32 11.16
N TRP A 91 -6.94 12.48 10.84
CA TRP A 91 -7.24 13.72 11.52
C TRP A 91 -7.15 14.92 10.58
N THR A 92 -7.51 16.09 11.08
CA THR A 92 -7.46 17.35 10.33
C THR A 92 -6.42 18.29 10.91
N TYR A 93 -5.99 19.26 10.10
CA TYR A 93 -5.16 20.36 10.55
C TYR A 93 -5.56 21.66 9.85
N THR A 94 -5.28 22.80 10.46
CA THR A 94 -5.49 24.11 9.86
C THR A 94 -4.24 24.52 9.10
N ASP A 95 -4.38 24.83 7.81
CA ASP A 95 -3.27 25.33 7.01
C ASP A 95 -3.02 26.84 7.24
N LYS A 96 -1.97 27.37 6.58
CA LYS A 96 -1.57 28.78 6.72
C LYS A 96 -2.63 29.79 6.23
N HIS A 97 -3.67 29.34 5.52
CA HIS A 97 -4.78 30.16 5.03
C HIS A 97 -6.07 29.92 5.83
N ASN A 98 -5.97 29.36 7.04
CA ASN A 98 -7.09 28.99 7.90
C ASN A 98 -8.06 27.95 7.29
N MET A 99 -7.61 27.19 6.29
CA MET A 99 -8.41 26.11 5.72
C MET A 99 -8.17 24.80 6.48
N ILE A 100 -9.25 24.08 6.78
CA ILE A 100 -9.18 22.75 7.38
C ILE A 100 -8.79 21.75 6.29
N ARG A 101 -7.73 20.98 6.54
CA ARG A 101 -7.13 20.02 5.61
C ARG A 101 -7.04 18.65 6.28
N ALA A 102 -7.14 17.57 5.50
CA ALA A 102 -7.03 16.20 6.02
C ALA A 102 -5.59 15.66 6.01
N GLN A 103 -5.31 14.74 6.93
CA GLN A 103 -4.11 13.92 6.91
C GLN A 103 -4.35 12.56 7.55
N GLN A 104 -3.54 11.58 7.15
CA GLN A 104 -3.64 10.18 7.55
C GLN A 104 -2.24 9.63 7.80
N ILE A 105 -2.12 8.77 8.80
CA ILE A 105 -1.02 7.80 8.90
C ILE A 105 -1.61 6.41 9.08
N GLN A 106 -1.04 5.42 8.40
CA GLN A 106 -1.36 4.02 8.61
C GLN A 106 -0.10 3.19 8.74
N LEU A 107 -0.16 2.20 9.63
CA LEU A 107 0.83 1.16 9.82
C LEU A 107 0.14 -0.18 9.63
N LYS A 108 0.74 -1.07 8.84
CA LYS A 108 0.29 -2.45 8.63
C LYS A 108 1.45 -3.39 8.92
N ALA A 109 1.15 -4.50 9.59
CA ALA A 109 2.07 -5.61 9.77
C ALA A 109 1.44 -6.86 9.17
N ARG A 110 2.20 -7.61 8.38
CA ARG A 110 1.76 -8.77 7.61
C ARG A 110 2.65 -9.95 7.95
N LEU A 111 2.06 -11.09 8.24
CA LEU A 111 2.79 -12.34 8.36
C LEU A 111 2.38 -13.21 7.18
N VAL A 112 3.29 -13.46 6.24
CA VAL A 112 2.99 -14.08 4.95
C VAL A 112 3.81 -15.34 4.81
N TRP A 113 3.14 -16.45 4.54
CA TRP A 113 3.81 -17.65 4.04
C TRP A 113 3.92 -17.55 2.53
N GLU A 114 5.12 -17.75 2.00
CA GLU A 114 5.49 -17.62 0.59
C GLU A 114 6.09 -18.94 0.12
N HIS A 115 5.66 -19.39 -1.05
CA HIS A 115 6.19 -20.55 -1.75
C HIS A 115 6.67 -20.09 -3.13
N ASN A 116 7.86 -20.53 -3.54
CA ASN A 116 8.42 -20.27 -4.85
C ASN A 116 8.91 -21.57 -5.47
N TYR A 117 8.60 -21.79 -6.74
CA TYR A 117 9.12 -22.90 -7.52
C TYR A 117 9.85 -22.36 -8.75
N GLY A 118 10.95 -22.98 -9.12
CA GLY A 118 11.64 -22.68 -10.36
C GLY A 118 12.29 -23.90 -10.96
N GLU A 119 12.34 -23.94 -12.29
CA GLU A 119 12.89 -25.06 -13.02
C GLU A 119 13.57 -24.67 -14.32
N SER A 120 14.47 -25.55 -14.76
CA SER A 120 15.07 -25.51 -16.09
C SER A 120 14.82 -26.83 -16.82
N SER A 121 14.12 -26.74 -17.94
CA SER A 121 13.82 -27.88 -18.81
C SER A 121 15.05 -28.50 -19.47
N VAL A 122 16.16 -27.76 -19.55
CA VAL A 122 17.39 -28.20 -20.24
C VAL A 122 18.42 -28.76 -19.27
N SER A 123 18.67 -28.11 -18.13
CA SER A 123 19.66 -28.59 -17.16
C SER A 123 19.11 -29.63 -16.21
N GLY A 124 17.78 -29.82 -16.17
CA GLY A 124 17.12 -30.64 -15.16
C GLY A 124 17.10 -30.01 -13.77
N TYR A 125 17.54 -28.75 -13.65
CA TYR A 125 17.52 -28.01 -12.40
C TYR A 125 16.10 -27.76 -11.93
N LYS A 126 15.84 -28.01 -10.64
CA LYS A 126 14.59 -27.66 -9.95
C LYS A 126 14.90 -27.16 -8.55
N MET A 127 14.13 -26.16 -8.13
CA MET A 127 14.21 -25.55 -6.82
C MET A 127 12.81 -25.21 -6.31
N SER A 128 12.53 -25.57 -5.08
CA SER A 128 11.36 -25.17 -4.31
C SER A 128 11.81 -24.46 -3.04
N GLN A 129 11.25 -23.30 -2.72
CA GLN A 129 11.58 -22.56 -1.51
C GLN A 129 10.30 -22.10 -0.79
N ASP A 130 10.20 -22.47 0.48
CA ASP A 130 9.20 -21.94 1.40
C ASP A 130 9.83 -20.86 2.29
N SER A 131 9.09 -19.79 2.56
CA SER A 131 9.53 -18.70 3.42
C SER A 131 8.38 -18.15 4.25
N LEU A 132 8.61 -17.97 5.56
CA LEU A 132 7.72 -17.19 6.41
C LEU A 132 8.27 -15.76 6.51
N LYS A 133 7.51 -14.77 6.07
CA LYS A 133 7.94 -13.37 5.97
C LYS A 133 7.13 -12.45 6.86
N LEU A 134 7.80 -11.53 7.52
CA LEU A 134 7.19 -10.36 8.16
C LEU A 134 7.29 -9.16 7.22
N GLY A 135 6.15 -8.59 6.86
CA GLY A 135 6.03 -7.35 6.11
C GLY A 135 5.54 -6.20 6.98
N ILE A 136 6.27 -5.09 7.03
CA ILE A 136 5.83 -3.85 7.67
C ILE A 136 5.62 -2.79 6.60
N TYR A 137 4.47 -2.14 6.62
CA TYR A 137 4.14 -1.06 5.70
C TYR A 137 3.64 0.15 6.49
N THR A 138 4.16 1.33 6.21
CA THR A 138 3.64 2.60 6.73
C THR A 138 3.42 3.60 5.60
N GLU A 139 2.34 4.36 5.70
CA GLU A 139 2.00 5.44 4.77
C GLU A 139 1.51 6.65 5.55
N TYR A 140 2.12 7.80 5.26
CA TYR A 140 1.64 9.11 5.68
C TYR A 140 1.14 9.87 4.47
N VAL A 141 -0.08 10.40 4.54
CA VAL A 141 -0.71 11.20 3.50
C VAL A 141 -1.14 12.54 4.09
N ARG A 142 -0.84 13.62 3.38
CA ARG A 142 -1.22 14.97 3.78
C ARG A 142 -1.79 15.75 2.61
N GLU A 143 -2.95 16.36 2.80
CA GLU A 143 -3.48 17.35 1.86
C GLU A 143 -2.69 18.65 1.98
N MET A 144 -1.98 19.06 0.93
CA MET A 144 -1.18 20.29 0.93
C MET A 144 -2.00 21.50 0.46
N ASN A 145 -2.92 21.26 -0.48
CA ASN A 145 -3.94 22.20 -0.96
C ASN A 145 -5.05 21.42 -1.68
N ASP A 146 -6.00 22.12 -2.31
CA ASP A 146 -7.13 21.50 -3.01
C ASP A 146 -6.73 20.60 -4.19
N LYS A 147 -5.52 20.77 -4.73
CA LYS A 147 -5.01 20.00 -5.87
C LYS A 147 -3.92 18.99 -5.51
N TRP A 148 -3.21 19.17 -4.41
CA TRP A 148 -2.01 18.40 -4.11
C TRP A 148 -2.11 17.59 -2.82
N LEU A 149 -1.73 16.32 -2.91
CA LEU A 149 -1.42 15.46 -1.75
C LEU A 149 0.08 15.15 -1.74
N GLY A 150 0.69 15.26 -0.56
CA GLY A 150 2.03 14.74 -0.28
C GLY A 150 1.91 13.38 0.40
N ILE A 151 2.73 12.42 -0.04
CA ILE A 151 2.67 11.03 0.43
C ILE A 151 4.08 10.55 0.73
N LEU A 152 4.26 9.94 1.89
CA LEU A 152 5.49 9.24 2.28
C LEU A 152 5.14 7.78 2.59
N THR A 153 5.95 6.86 2.10
CA THR A 153 5.77 5.42 2.34
C THR A 153 7.08 4.79 2.78
N ALA A 154 6.99 3.80 3.66
CA ALA A 154 8.07 2.86 3.89
C ALA A 154 7.49 1.45 3.95
N GLU A 155 8.11 0.52 3.23
CA GLU A 155 7.75 -0.89 3.22
C GLU A 155 9.01 -1.73 3.43
N GLY A 156 8.94 -2.73 4.30
CA GLY A 156 10.03 -3.65 4.59
C GLY A 156 9.51 -5.07 4.70
N TRP A 157 10.21 -6.02 4.10
CA TRP A 157 9.97 -7.45 4.18
C TRP A 157 11.20 -8.13 4.76
N HIS A 158 10.98 -9.02 5.72
CA HIS A 158 12.03 -9.81 6.36
C HIS A 158 11.62 -11.28 6.42
N ALA A 159 12.46 -12.18 5.92
CA ALA A 159 12.26 -13.62 6.03
C ALA A 159 12.63 -14.08 7.44
N LEU A 160 11.63 -14.55 8.20
CA LEU A 160 11.77 -15.08 9.55
C LEU A 160 12.25 -16.54 9.53
N ASP A 161 11.77 -17.30 8.56
CA ASP A 161 12.12 -18.71 8.36
C ASP A 161 12.20 -19.00 6.85
N ARG A 162 13.10 -19.91 6.46
CA ARG A 162 13.37 -20.25 5.07
C ARG A 162 13.78 -21.72 4.96
N SER A 163 13.18 -22.43 4.04
CA SER A 163 13.57 -23.79 3.68
C SER A 163 13.64 -23.94 2.15
N ILE A 164 14.57 -24.74 1.68
CA ILE A 164 14.80 -24.99 0.26
C ILE A 164 14.90 -26.49 0.01
N ASP A 165 14.30 -26.93 -1.09
CA ASP A 165 14.49 -28.24 -1.70
C ASP A 165 15.01 -28.00 -3.13
N SER A 166 16.27 -28.37 -3.39
CA SER A 166 16.94 -28.13 -4.66
C SER A 166 17.65 -29.38 -5.15
N THR A 167 17.62 -29.57 -6.48
CA THR A 167 18.41 -30.59 -7.17
C THR A 167 19.93 -30.38 -7.06
N TRP A 168 20.38 -29.19 -6.66
CA TRP A 168 21.80 -28.87 -6.47
C TRP A 168 22.15 -28.79 -4.99
N SER A 169 23.12 -29.61 -4.56
CA SER A 169 23.47 -29.83 -3.15
C SER A 169 24.18 -28.65 -2.45
N GLY A 170 24.38 -27.53 -3.14
CA GLY A 170 25.01 -26.32 -2.62
C GLY A 170 24.10 -25.09 -2.62
N ASP A 171 22.84 -25.25 -3.01
CA ASP A 171 21.90 -24.14 -3.03
C ASP A 171 21.48 -23.75 -1.62
N GLU A 172 21.47 -22.45 -1.37
CA GLU A 172 20.95 -21.85 -0.14
C GLU A 172 19.62 -21.15 -0.44
N PRO A 173 18.69 -21.10 0.54
CA PRO A 173 17.45 -20.37 0.36
C PRO A 173 17.73 -18.89 0.10
N SER A 174 17.16 -18.38 -1.00
CA SER A 174 17.28 -16.98 -1.40
C SER A 174 16.86 -16.04 -0.27
N ASN A 175 17.60 -14.93 -0.12
CA ASN A 175 17.30 -13.90 0.86
C ASN A 175 16.15 -13.01 0.35
N ARG A 176 14.92 -13.31 0.77
CA ARG A 176 13.70 -12.61 0.31
C ARG A 176 13.44 -11.28 1.05
N ASN A 177 14.47 -10.69 1.65
CA ASN A 177 14.38 -9.40 2.33
C ASN A 177 14.25 -8.25 1.32
N GLN A 178 13.49 -7.23 1.66
CA GLN A 178 13.34 -6.04 0.82
C GLN A 178 13.05 -4.82 1.69
N ILE A 179 13.55 -3.66 1.32
CA ILE A 179 13.15 -2.38 1.93
C ILE A 179 12.93 -1.37 0.82
N VAL A 180 11.83 -0.61 0.87
CA VAL A 180 11.50 0.45 -0.07
C VAL A 180 11.07 1.68 0.72
N LEU A 181 11.71 2.81 0.43
CA LEU A 181 11.26 4.13 0.90
C LEU A 181 10.71 4.90 -0.30
N GLY A 182 9.66 5.68 -0.10
CA GLY A 182 9.02 6.42 -1.18
C GLY A 182 8.49 7.77 -0.75
N ALA A 183 8.68 8.75 -1.63
CA ALA A 183 8.03 10.05 -1.56
C ALA A 183 7.28 10.31 -2.87
N TYR A 184 6.00 10.67 -2.76
CA TYR A 184 5.13 10.87 -3.90
C TYR A 184 4.31 12.16 -3.77
N GLY A 185 4.10 12.80 -4.91
CA GLY A 185 3.12 13.87 -5.08
C GLY A 185 1.94 13.37 -5.89
N GLN A 186 0.72 13.66 -5.44
CA GLN A 186 -0.50 13.39 -6.20
C GLN A 186 -1.17 14.70 -6.56
N TYR A 187 -1.41 14.92 -7.85
CA TYR A 187 -2.06 16.09 -8.40
C TYR A 187 -3.45 15.75 -8.95
N ARG A 188 -4.46 16.48 -8.48
CA ARG A 188 -5.85 16.36 -8.93
C ARG A 188 -6.10 17.33 -10.09
N PHE A 189 -6.37 16.79 -11.27
CA PHE A 189 -6.77 17.59 -12.43
C PHE A 189 -8.22 18.06 -12.28
N ASN A 190 -9.10 17.14 -11.88
CA ASN A 190 -10.52 17.34 -11.61
C ASN A 190 -11.05 16.23 -10.69
N ASP A 191 -12.36 16.18 -10.45
CA ASP A 191 -12.99 15.19 -9.57
C ASP A 191 -12.85 13.73 -10.05
N THR A 192 -12.52 13.53 -11.33
CA THR A 192 -12.39 12.21 -11.94
C THR A 192 -10.94 11.79 -12.14
N TRP A 193 -10.08 12.69 -12.60
CA TRP A 193 -8.72 12.35 -13.01
C TRP A 193 -7.67 12.96 -12.09
N GLN A 194 -6.70 12.15 -11.73
CA GLN A 194 -5.55 12.54 -10.93
C GLN A 194 -4.30 11.84 -11.46
N THR A 195 -3.14 12.41 -11.19
CA THR A 195 -1.85 11.74 -11.41
C THR A 195 -1.12 11.65 -10.08
N ARG A 196 -0.33 10.60 -9.89
CA ARG A 196 0.66 10.55 -8.81
C ARG A 196 1.99 10.13 -9.41
N PHE A 197 3.04 10.75 -8.93
CA PHE A 197 4.39 10.46 -9.37
C PHE A 197 5.35 10.62 -8.20
N GLY A 198 6.46 9.91 -8.28
CA GLY A 198 7.47 9.93 -7.25
C GLY A 198 8.28 8.65 -7.25
N GLY A 199 8.92 8.38 -6.12
CA GLY A 199 9.81 7.26 -5.99
C GLY A 199 10.68 7.36 -4.76
N GLY A 200 11.68 6.50 -4.70
CA GLY A 200 12.68 6.52 -3.66
C GLY A 200 13.59 5.29 -3.68
N PRO A 201 14.54 5.22 -2.73
CA PRO A 201 15.51 4.15 -2.69
C PRO A 201 14.86 2.83 -2.28
N PHE A 202 15.42 1.74 -2.78
CA PHE A 202 15.09 0.41 -2.32
C PHE A 202 16.35 -0.46 -2.18
N TYR A 203 16.20 -1.51 -1.40
CA TYR A 203 17.12 -2.62 -1.27
C TYR A 203 16.35 -3.92 -1.53
N GLN A 204 16.96 -4.84 -2.27
CA GLN A 204 16.47 -6.19 -2.49
C GLN A 204 17.55 -7.20 -2.09
N GLY A 205 17.19 -8.18 -1.26
CA GLY A 205 18.14 -9.10 -0.64
C GLY A 205 18.51 -10.31 -1.49
N TRP A 206 17.72 -10.67 -2.48
CA TRP A 206 17.94 -11.92 -3.24
C TRP A 206 19.18 -11.85 -4.14
N ASP A 207 19.64 -10.63 -4.44
CA ASP A 207 20.87 -10.36 -5.17
C ASP A 207 21.65 -9.17 -4.57
N ASP A 208 21.33 -8.78 -3.33
CA ASP A 208 21.98 -7.70 -2.58
C ASP A 208 22.12 -6.38 -3.35
N MET A 209 21.07 -5.97 -4.06
CA MET A 209 21.08 -4.75 -4.85
C MET A 209 20.36 -3.58 -4.17
N TYR A 210 20.95 -2.40 -4.34
CA TYR A 210 20.34 -1.12 -4.01
C TYR A 210 19.95 -0.38 -5.29
N GLY A 211 18.79 0.27 -5.28
CA GLY A 211 18.31 0.98 -6.44
C GLY A 211 17.38 2.14 -6.12
N LEU A 212 16.85 2.73 -7.18
CA LEU A 212 15.82 3.76 -7.15
C LEU A 212 14.57 3.24 -7.85
N HIS A 213 13.46 3.19 -7.13
CA HIS A 213 12.14 2.90 -7.68
C HIS A 213 11.51 4.22 -8.07
N LEU A 214 11.11 4.39 -9.32
CA LEU A 214 10.35 5.53 -9.79
C LEU A 214 9.02 5.04 -10.37
N ARG A 215 7.95 5.79 -10.13
CA ARG A 215 6.61 5.45 -10.56
C ARG A 215 5.86 6.69 -11.01
N ALA A 216 5.09 6.54 -12.08
CA ALA A 216 4.04 7.47 -12.45
C ALA A 216 2.74 6.69 -12.57
N GLU A 217 1.64 7.27 -12.10
CA GLU A 217 0.32 6.65 -12.16
C GLU A 217 -0.74 7.66 -12.59
N LEU A 218 -1.63 7.22 -13.47
CA LEU A 218 -2.88 7.89 -13.78
C LEU A 218 -3.98 7.22 -12.96
N ARG A 219 -4.77 8.02 -12.24
CA ARG A 219 -5.82 7.56 -11.33
C ARG A 219 -7.18 8.05 -11.82
N TRP A 220 -8.10 7.13 -12.07
CA TRP A 220 -9.50 7.39 -12.37
C TRP A 220 -10.37 7.18 -11.13
N LYS A 221 -11.05 8.23 -10.70
CA LYS A 221 -11.89 8.34 -9.49
C LYS A 221 -11.22 7.87 -8.20
N GLU A 222 -9.88 7.85 -8.18
CA GLU A 222 -9.08 7.20 -7.13
C GLU A 222 -9.36 5.69 -6.97
N ILE A 223 -10.05 5.05 -7.92
CA ILE A 223 -10.39 3.62 -7.87
C ILE A 223 -9.43 2.84 -8.75
N ILE A 224 -9.33 3.22 -10.02
CA ILE A 224 -8.50 2.53 -11.00
C ILE A 224 -7.22 3.33 -11.19
N MET A 225 -6.08 2.65 -11.11
CA MET A 225 -4.77 3.25 -11.23
C MET A 225 -3.98 2.44 -12.23
N ILE A 226 -3.38 3.12 -13.19
CA ILE A 226 -2.52 2.50 -14.19
C ILE A 226 -1.25 3.32 -14.33
N GLY A 227 -0.14 2.68 -14.62
CA GLY A 227 1.04 3.44 -14.97
C GLY A 227 2.32 2.63 -15.10
N PRO A 228 3.37 3.28 -15.62
CA PRO A 228 4.69 2.69 -15.66
C PRO A 228 5.40 2.82 -14.32
N TYR A 229 6.37 1.92 -14.11
CA TYR A 229 7.40 2.10 -13.11
C TYR A 229 8.76 1.67 -13.67
N VAL A 230 9.82 2.18 -13.07
CA VAL A 230 11.18 1.80 -13.38
C VAL A 230 11.98 1.58 -12.10
N ASN A 231 12.80 0.54 -12.10
CA ASN A 231 13.83 0.31 -11.09
C ASN A 231 15.19 0.54 -11.73
N LEU A 232 15.93 1.50 -11.19
CA LEU A 232 17.27 1.85 -11.63
C LEU A 232 18.27 1.37 -10.59
N PHE A 233 19.44 0.92 -11.02
CA PHE A 233 20.50 0.42 -10.14
C PHE A 233 21.77 1.28 -10.29
N PRO A 234 21.76 2.56 -9.84
CA PRO A 234 22.88 3.48 -10.03
C PRO A 234 24.02 3.28 -9.03
N PHE A 235 23.81 2.51 -7.96
CA PHE A 235 24.74 2.40 -6.83
C PHE A 235 25.74 1.23 -6.95
N GLY A 236 25.89 0.70 -8.16
CA GLY A 236 26.67 -0.51 -8.43
C GLY A 236 25.81 -1.76 -8.48
N LYS A 237 26.47 -2.87 -8.83
CA LYS A 237 25.87 -4.20 -8.93
C LYS A 237 26.61 -5.13 -7.97
N SER A 238 25.88 -6.09 -7.42
CA SER A 238 26.51 -7.16 -6.64
C SER A 238 27.39 -8.04 -7.53
N SER A 239 28.29 -8.79 -6.92
CA SER A 239 29.17 -9.75 -7.61
C SER A 239 28.39 -10.81 -8.40
N THR A 240 27.14 -11.08 -8.01
CA THR A 240 26.20 -11.95 -8.75
C THR A 240 26.04 -11.52 -10.21
N TYR A 241 26.22 -10.23 -10.52
CA TYR A 241 26.06 -9.67 -11.87
C TYR A 241 27.38 -9.22 -12.50
N ASP A 242 28.52 -9.74 -12.05
CA ASP A 242 29.79 -9.49 -12.72
C ASP A 242 29.70 -9.89 -14.21
N GLY A 243 30.22 -9.02 -15.08
CA GLY A 243 30.06 -9.16 -16.55
C GLY A 243 28.71 -8.73 -17.15
N VAL A 244 27.64 -8.55 -16.36
CA VAL A 244 26.33 -8.07 -16.88
C VAL A 244 26.30 -6.53 -16.99
N PRO A 245 25.90 -5.95 -18.14
CA PRO A 245 25.71 -4.51 -18.27
C PRO A 245 24.64 -3.97 -17.31
N THR A 246 24.87 -2.82 -16.66
CA THR A 246 23.88 -2.21 -15.77
C THR A 246 22.57 -1.88 -16.48
N SER A 247 22.60 -1.58 -17.78
CA SER A 247 21.40 -1.39 -18.61
C SER A 247 20.48 -2.60 -18.60
N ASP A 248 21.05 -3.80 -18.55
CA ASP A 248 20.31 -5.06 -18.60
C ASP A 248 19.68 -5.40 -17.25
N LEU A 249 20.09 -4.72 -16.18
CA LEU A 249 19.50 -4.82 -14.85
C LEU A 249 18.35 -3.82 -14.66
N GLN A 250 18.35 -2.69 -15.39
CA GLN A 250 17.29 -1.70 -15.31
C GLN A 250 15.95 -2.34 -15.66
N THR A 251 15.02 -2.26 -14.72
CA THR A 251 13.72 -2.92 -14.88
C THR A 251 12.68 -1.88 -15.25
N ILE A 252 11.94 -2.15 -16.31
CA ILE A 252 10.80 -1.34 -16.74
C ILE A 252 9.55 -2.22 -16.59
N GLY A 253 8.50 -1.66 -16.02
CA GLY A 253 7.25 -2.36 -15.85
C GLY A 253 6.05 -1.45 -15.98
N ALA A 254 4.88 -2.07 -15.99
CA ALA A 254 3.60 -1.40 -15.96
C ALA A 254 2.66 -2.16 -15.02
N PHE A 255 1.74 -1.44 -14.41
CA PHE A 255 0.78 -2.02 -13.49
C PHE A 255 -0.63 -1.45 -13.69
N VAL A 256 -1.59 -2.22 -13.20
CA VAL A 256 -2.96 -1.81 -12.93
C VAL A 256 -3.27 -2.10 -11.47
N ARG A 257 -4.00 -1.20 -10.81
CA ARG A 257 -4.44 -1.35 -9.42
C ARG A 257 -5.86 -0.83 -9.25
N LEU A 258 -6.61 -1.55 -8.43
CA LEU A 258 -7.95 -1.21 -7.97
C LEU A 258 -7.89 -0.94 -6.47
N GLU A 259 -8.38 0.22 -6.02
CA GLU A 259 -8.58 0.55 -4.60
C GLU A 259 -10.04 0.94 -4.39
N ALA A 260 -10.81 0.17 -3.61
CA ALA A 260 -12.18 0.59 -3.27
C ALA A 260 -12.26 1.40 -1.96
N GLY A 261 -11.16 1.47 -1.20
CA GLY A 261 -11.07 2.24 0.05
C GLY A 261 -11.31 3.75 -0.08
N PRO A 262 -10.85 4.45 -1.14
CA PRO A 262 -11.01 5.91 -1.27
C PRO A 262 -12.47 6.40 -1.27
N ILE A 263 -13.42 5.63 -1.82
CA ILE A 263 -14.86 5.97 -1.74
C ILE A 263 -15.29 6.09 -0.28
N ILE A 264 -14.87 5.15 0.57
CA ILE A 264 -15.24 5.12 1.99
C ILE A 264 -14.48 6.21 2.77
N ARG A 265 -13.18 6.40 2.49
CA ARG A 265 -12.38 7.50 3.10
C ARG A 265 -12.97 8.88 2.80
N ASN A 266 -13.43 9.11 1.58
CA ASN A 266 -14.07 10.37 1.17
C ASN A 266 -15.42 10.59 1.87
N LEU A 267 -16.21 9.53 2.07
CA LEU A 267 -17.46 9.62 2.86
C LEU A 267 -17.18 9.97 4.32
N ASP A 268 -16.17 9.36 4.93
CA ASP A 268 -15.79 9.65 6.31
C ASP A 268 -15.14 11.03 6.47
N LYS A 269 -14.37 11.48 5.48
CA LYS A 269 -13.84 12.86 5.43
C LYS A 269 -14.98 13.88 5.44
N LYS A 270 -15.95 13.77 4.53
CA LYS A 270 -17.10 14.68 4.47
C LYS A 270 -17.89 14.73 5.78
N ARG A 271 -18.02 13.59 6.48
CA ARG A 271 -18.67 13.53 7.80
C ARG A 271 -17.91 14.28 8.88
N ARG A 272 -16.57 14.25 8.86
CA ARG A 272 -15.74 15.02 9.80
C ARG A 272 -15.83 16.52 9.52
N GLU A 273 -15.75 16.92 8.26
CA GLU A 273 -15.88 18.32 7.85
C GLU A 273 -17.23 18.90 8.25
N ASN A 274 -18.32 18.18 7.97
CA ASN A 274 -19.67 18.60 8.38
C ASN A 274 -19.83 18.72 9.90
N ARG A 275 -18.99 18.07 10.71
CA ARG A 275 -19.00 18.24 12.16
C ARG A 275 -18.24 19.48 12.60
N VAL A 276 -17.09 19.77 12.00
CA VAL A 276 -16.37 21.01 12.33
C VAL A 276 -17.22 22.23 11.96
N VAL A 277 -17.87 22.21 10.79
CA VAL A 277 -18.82 23.26 10.40
C VAL A 277 -19.98 23.37 11.39
N LYS A 278 -20.48 22.26 11.94
CA LYS A 278 -21.52 22.28 12.98
C LYS A 278 -21.02 22.79 14.33
N ILE A 279 -19.75 22.55 14.68
CA ILE A 279 -19.14 23.04 15.93
C ILE A 279 -18.84 24.54 15.82
N ASP A 280 -18.34 25.01 14.67
CA ASP A 280 -18.12 26.45 14.41
C ASP A 280 -19.44 27.23 14.31
N ASN A 281 -20.49 26.63 13.75
CA ASN A 281 -21.83 27.24 13.68
C ASN A 281 -22.64 27.04 14.97
N SER A 282 -22.11 26.31 15.97
CA SER A 282 -22.68 26.22 17.30
C SER A 282 -21.84 27.05 18.28
N GLU A 283 -21.81 28.37 18.07
CA GLU A 283 -21.72 29.28 19.21
C GLU A 283 -23.01 29.12 20.03
N GLY A 284 -22.92 28.27 21.06
CA GLY A 284 -24.02 27.98 21.95
C GLY A 284 -23.66 26.79 22.83
N TYR A 285 -23.08 27.09 23.99
CA TYR A 285 -22.85 26.13 25.07
C TYR A 285 -24.07 25.24 25.31
N LEU A 286 -23.80 23.97 25.65
CA LEU A 286 -24.35 23.17 26.76
C LEU A 286 -23.72 21.77 26.58
N VAL A 287 -23.21 21.12 27.62
CA VAL A 287 -24.07 20.37 28.53
C VAL A 287 -23.34 20.06 29.85
N GLU A 288 -24.07 20.38 30.92
CA GLU A 288 -24.18 19.74 32.24
C GLU A 288 -22.97 19.67 33.17
N SER A 289 -23.03 20.58 34.15
CA SER A 289 -22.60 20.33 35.52
C SER A 289 -23.05 18.95 35.99
N LYS A 290 -22.09 18.13 36.43
CA LYS A 290 -22.35 17.03 37.35
C LYS A 290 -23.07 17.58 38.58
N THR A 291 -24.35 17.31 38.73
CA THR A 291 -24.97 17.25 40.05
C THR A 291 -24.55 15.96 40.73
N SER A 292 -23.95 16.12 41.90
CA SER A 292 -23.81 15.11 42.92
C SER A 292 -25.19 14.69 43.45
N ASP A 293 -25.17 13.52 44.10
CA ASP A 293 -26.14 13.01 45.08
C ASP A 293 -27.36 12.25 44.53
N ASP A 294 -27.30 10.91 44.61
CA ASP A 294 -28.11 10.15 45.58
C ASP A 294 -27.71 8.65 45.56
N SER A 295 -26.91 8.26 46.56
CA SER A 295 -27.04 7.03 47.37
C SER A 295 -26.00 7.01 48.49
#